data_AF-A0A6A4AL46-F1
#
_entry.id   AF-A0A6A4AL46-F1
#
_cell.length_a   1.000
_cell.length_b   1.000
_cell.length_c   1.000
_cell.angle_alpha   90.00
_cell.angle_beta   90.00
_cell.angle_gamma   90.00
#
_symmetry.space_group_name_H-M   'P 1'
#
loop_
_entity.id
_entity.type
_entity.pdbx_description
1 polymer ?
#
loop_
_entity_poly.entity_id
_entity_poly.type
_entity_poly.pdbx_seq_one_letter_code
_entity_poly.pdbx_strand_id
1 'polypeptide(L)'
;NKIQTLKATNGGISELVNLQRLNLANNRLRDVDEFEHLRKLVVLRQLSFADEHFGSNPVVTHPDYRSFAITILKQLRQLDGTPVGSDERTTAEDQFFTQSMEFNDQLAELTLAYQQELRSISTRKERGISNAQ
;
A
#
# COMPACT_ATOMS: atom_id res chain seq x y z
N ASN A 1 6.09 18.71 -13.08
CA ASN A 1 6.97 18.80 -11.89
C ASN A 1 7.69 17.45 -11.76
N LYS A 2 8.94 17.36 -11.27
CA LYS A 2 9.65 16.06 -11.19
C LYS A 2 9.49 15.42 -9.80
N ILE A 3 8.29 15.53 -9.21
CA ILE A 3 8.05 15.06 -7.83
C ILE A 3 8.11 13.54 -7.83
N GLN A 4 9.00 13.00 -7.00
CA GLN A 4 9.21 11.55 -6.82
C GLN A 4 8.73 11.06 -5.46
N THR A 5 8.58 11.96 -4.49
CA THR A 5 8.10 11.66 -3.14
C THR A 5 7.19 12.78 -2.63
N LEU A 6 6.16 12.40 -1.90
CA LEU A 6 5.25 13.29 -1.19
C LEU A 6 5.66 13.46 0.27
N LYS A 7 6.69 12.73 0.72
CA LYS A 7 7.34 12.87 2.01
C LYS A 7 8.09 14.21 2.07
N ALA A 8 7.51 15.19 2.76
CA ALA A 8 8.19 16.42 3.10
C ALA A 8 8.39 16.51 4.61
N THR A 9 9.60 16.88 5.02
CA THR A 9 10.06 16.89 6.41
C THR A 9 9.55 18.10 7.20
N ASN A 10 9.09 19.18 6.54
CA ASN A 10 8.36 20.33 7.10
C ASN A 10 7.63 21.06 5.94
N GLY A 11 6.40 21.55 6.16
CA GLY A 11 5.65 22.33 5.16
C GLY A 11 5.11 21.50 3.98
N GLY A 12 4.95 20.19 4.18
CA GLY A 12 4.56 19.24 3.15
C GLY A 12 3.10 19.32 2.72
N ILE A 13 2.76 18.66 1.60
CA ILE A 13 1.37 18.49 1.14
C ILE A 13 0.48 17.91 2.25
N SER A 14 1.05 17.13 3.17
CA SER A 14 0.40 16.56 4.35
C SER A 14 -0.14 17.61 5.36
N GLU A 15 0.37 18.85 5.35
CA GLU A 15 -0.10 19.93 6.24
C GLU A 15 -1.28 20.71 5.66
N LEU A 16 -1.60 20.49 4.38
CA LEU A 16 -2.69 21.17 3.68
C LEU A 16 -4.04 20.51 4.01
N VAL A 17 -4.41 20.51 5.29
CA VAL A 17 -5.60 19.80 5.82
C VAL A 17 -6.93 20.24 5.20
N ASN A 18 -6.97 21.41 4.54
CA ASN A 18 -8.15 21.94 3.84
C ASN A 18 -8.14 21.65 2.33
N LEU A 19 -7.14 20.90 1.82
CA LEU A 19 -7.00 20.61 0.40
C LEU A 19 -8.06 19.61 -0.05
N GLN A 20 -8.96 20.05 -0.94
CA GLN A 20 -10.03 19.21 -1.47
C GLN A 20 -9.71 18.62 -2.84
N ARG A 21 -8.83 19.27 -3.61
CA ARG A 21 -8.49 18.89 -4.98
C ARG A 21 -6.99 18.97 -5.16
N LEU A 22 -6.39 17.89 -5.62
CA LEU A 22 -4.95 17.79 -5.84
C LEU A 22 -4.69 17.14 -7.20
N ASN A 23 -3.97 17.84 -8.07
CA ASN A 23 -3.51 17.29 -9.33
C ASN A 23 -2.00 17.08 -9.28
N LEU A 24 -1.59 15.82 -9.33
CA LEU A 24 -0.21 15.35 -9.39
C LEU A 24 0.11 14.72 -10.76
N ALA A 25 -0.71 14.91 -11.79
CA ALA A 25 -0.38 14.47 -13.14
C ALA A 25 0.99 14.99 -13.61
N ASN A 26 1.63 14.24 -14.52
CA ASN A 26 2.97 14.55 -15.01
C ASN A 26 4.04 14.70 -13.91
N ASN A 27 4.01 13.80 -12.93
CA ASN A 27 5.07 13.62 -11.94
C ASN A 27 5.70 12.23 -12.10
N ARG A 28 6.61 11.86 -11.19
CA ARG A 28 7.40 10.62 -11.26
C ARG A 28 7.17 9.75 -10.03
N LEU A 29 5.97 9.78 -9.47
CA LEU A 29 5.58 8.91 -8.36
C LEU A 29 5.50 7.48 -8.87
N ARG A 30 6.24 6.59 -8.22
CA ARG A 30 6.32 5.15 -8.55
C ARG A 30 5.70 4.29 -7.47
N ASP A 31 5.80 4.73 -6.22
CA ASP A 31 5.47 3.92 -5.06
C ASP A 31 4.08 4.29 -4.52
N VAL A 32 3.26 3.26 -4.26
CA VAL A 32 1.93 3.40 -3.63
C VAL A 32 2.02 3.81 -2.16
N ASP A 33 3.18 3.58 -1.52
CA ASP A 33 3.47 4.02 -0.15
C ASP A 33 3.32 5.54 0.02
N GLU A 34 3.50 6.30 -1.07
CA GLU A 34 3.33 7.75 -1.06
C GLU A 34 1.87 8.16 -0.76
N PHE A 35 0.89 7.26 -0.96
CA PHE A 35 -0.52 7.53 -0.66
C PHE A 35 -0.77 7.67 0.85
N GLU A 36 0.05 7.06 1.71
CA GLU A 36 -0.05 7.24 3.16
C GLU A 36 0.16 8.71 3.58
N HIS A 37 0.96 9.47 2.82
CA HIS A 37 1.13 10.91 3.07
C HIS A 37 -0.15 11.70 2.74
N LEU A 38 -0.90 11.25 1.73
CA LEU A 38 -2.17 11.87 1.31
C LEU A 38 -3.34 11.47 2.21
N ARG A 39 -3.23 10.35 2.95
CA ARG A 39 -4.24 9.92 3.93
C ARG A 39 -4.51 10.97 5.02
N LYS A 40 -3.51 11.79 5.36
CA LYS A 40 -3.64 12.90 6.32
C LYS A 40 -4.55 14.03 5.82
N LEU A 41 -4.78 14.12 4.50
CA LEU A 41 -5.65 15.11 3.89
C LEU A 41 -7.11 14.63 3.95
N VAL A 42 -7.69 14.73 5.15
CA VAL A 42 -9.02 14.18 5.45
C VAL A 42 -10.16 14.77 4.62
N VAL A 43 -9.99 15.99 4.06
CA VAL A 43 -10.99 16.62 3.20
C VAL A 43 -10.71 16.45 1.70
N LEU A 44 -9.65 15.72 1.32
CA LEU A 44 -9.32 15.50 -0.09
C LEU A 44 -10.42 14.70 -0.78
N ARG A 45 -11.00 15.25 -1.85
CA ARG A 45 -12.09 14.63 -2.60
C ARG A 45 -11.70 14.27 -4.02
N GLN A 46 -10.80 15.02 -4.64
CA GLN A 46 -10.37 14.78 -6.02
C GLN A 46 -8.86 14.69 -6.09
N LEU A 47 -8.38 13.64 -6.73
CA LEU A 47 -6.97 13.36 -6.91
C LEU A 47 -6.72 12.90 -8.33
N SER A 48 -5.69 13.43 -8.98
CA SER A 48 -5.27 12.95 -10.30
C SER A 48 -3.77 12.68 -10.30
N PHE A 49 -3.37 11.46 -10.62
CA PHE A 49 -2.01 11.07 -10.95
C PHE A 49 -1.82 10.87 -12.45
N ALA A 50 -2.89 10.73 -13.22
CA ALA A 50 -2.87 10.77 -14.68
C ALA A 50 -3.88 11.78 -15.21
N ASP A 51 -3.46 12.47 -16.27
CA ASP A 51 -4.32 13.35 -17.05
C ASP A 51 -4.05 13.11 -18.53
N GLU A 52 -5.12 12.97 -19.32
CA GLU A 52 -5.05 12.72 -20.76
C GLU A 52 -4.26 13.79 -21.52
N HIS A 53 -4.26 15.03 -21.02
CA HIS A 53 -3.62 16.18 -21.67
C HIS A 53 -2.22 16.44 -21.15
N PHE A 54 -1.91 16.06 -19.90
CA PHE A 54 -0.67 16.45 -19.23
C PHE A 54 0.29 15.28 -18.95
N GLY A 55 -0.17 14.03 -19.03
CA GLY A 55 0.64 12.83 -18.83
C GLY A 55 0.37 12.12 -17.50
N SER A 56 0.98 10.96 -17.32
CA SER A 56 0.75 10.06 -16.17
C SER A 56 1.97 9.87 -15.29
N ASN A 57 1.72 9.54 -14.02
CA ASN A 57 2.76 9.02 -13.14
C ASN A 57 2.99 7.53 -13.43
N PRO A 58 4.22 7.02 -13.26
CA PRO A 58 4.52 5.60 -13.35
C PRO A 58 3.66 4.71 -12.45
N VAL A 59 3.23 5.19 -11.28
CA VAL A 59 2.36 4.41 -10.36
C VAL A 59 1.05 3.98 -11.02
N VAL A 60 0.56 4.73 -12.02
CA VAL A 60 -0.70 4.47 -12.72
C VAL A 60 -0.62 3.23 -13.61
N THR A 61 0.59 2.76 -13.97
CA THR A 61 0.74 1.53 -14.76
C THR A 61 0.52 0.26 -13.95
N HIS A 62 0.44 0.36 -12.60
CA HIS A 62 0.21 -0.80 -11.76
C HIS A 62 -1.26 -1.26 -11.89
N PRO A 63 -1.56 -2.56 -12.12
CA PRO A 63 -2.93 -3.04 -12.30
C PRO A 63 -3.85 -2.70 -11.12
N ASP A 64 -3.35 -2.89 -9.90
CA ASP A 64 -4.11 -2.64 -8.67
C ASP A 64 -4.00 -1.20 -8.14
N TYR A 65 -3.38 -0.28 -8.89
CA TYR A 65 -3.17 1.10 -8.45
C TYR A 65 -4.46 1.76 -7.96
N ARG A 66 -5.54 1.59 -8.72
CA ARG A 66 -6.83 2.20 -8.41
C ARG A 66 -7.43 1.60 -7.14
N SER A 67 -7.42 0.27 -7.00
CA SER A 67 -7.87 -0.42 -5.80
C SER A 67 -7.07 0.03 -4.58
N PHE A 68 -5.73 0.08 -4.68
CA PHE A 68 -4.87 0.55 -3.59
C PHE A 68 -5.15 2.02 -3.22
N ALA A 69 -5.29 2.91 -4.22
CA ALA A 69 -5.61 4.30 -3.97
C ALA A 69 -6.95 4.47 -3.25
N ILE A 70 -7.98 3.71 -3.66
CA ILE A 70 -9.33 3.77 -3.06
C ILE A 70 -9.33 3.19 -1.64
N THR A 71 -8.59 2.10 -1.41
CA THR A 71 -8.49 1.45 -0.10
C THR A 71 -7.71 2.29 0.91
N ILE A 72 -6.62 2.94 0.48
CA ILE A 72 -5.80 3.81 1.34
C ILE A 72 -6.49 5.17 1.56
N LEU A 73 -7.05 5.78 0.50
CA LEU A 73 -7.66 7.12 0.52
C LEU A 73 -9.19 7.05 0.59
N LYS A 74 -9.71 6.65 1.75
CA LYS A 74 -11.15 6.45 1.95
C LYS A 74 -12.01 7.70 1.76
N GLN A 75 -11.42 8.88 1.93
CA GLN A 75 -12.09 10.17 1.78
C GLN A 75 -12.34 10.59 0.32
N LEU A 76 -11.63 9.95 -0.62
CA LEU A 76 -11.59 10.33 -2.02
C LEU A 76 -12.92 10.00 -2.73
N ARG A 77 -13.40 10.93 -3.56
CA ARG A 77 -14.63 10.79 -4.37
C ARG A 77 -14.35 10.68 -5.86
N GLN A 78 -13.19 11.12 -6.32
CA GLN A 78 -12.79 11.07 -7.72
C GLN A 78 -11.29 10.83 -7.81
N LEU A 79 -10.90 9.88 -8.65
CA LEU A 79 -9.51 9.56 -8.97
C LEU A 79 -9.31 9.65 -10.49
N ASP A 80 -8.32 10.40 -10.96
CA ASP A 80 -7.98 10.53 -12.40
C ASP A 80 -9.19 10.94 -13.28
N GLY A 81 -10.04 11.82 -12.76
CA GLY A 81 -11.27 12.26 -13.43
C GLY A 81 -12.43 11.26 -13.36
N THR A 82 -12.22 10.01 -12.93
CA THR A 82 -13.28 9.01 -12.75
C THR A 82 -13.82 9.03 -11.31
N PRO A 83 -15.16 9.12 -11.13
CA PRO A 83 -15.75 9.05 -9.80
C PRO A 83 -15.48 7.68 -9.16
N VAL A 84 -15.34 7.66 -7.84
CA VAL A 84 -15.19 6.45 -7.04
C VAL A 84 -16.55 6.08 -6.48
N GLY A 85 -17.07 4.92 -6.89
CA GLY A 85 -18.36 4.40 -6.43
C GLY A 85 -18.30 3.80 -5.02
N SER A 86 -19.45 3.68 -4.36
CA SER A 86 -19.57 2.92 -3.10
C SER A 86 -19.25 1.45 -3.31
N ASP A 87 -19.76 0.85 -4.38
CA ASP A 87 -19.64 -0.59 -4.64
C ASP A 87 -18.21 -0.96 -5.02
N GLU A 88 -17.57 -0.09 -5.78
CA GLU A 88 -16.14 -0.16 -6.10
C GLU A 88 -15.29 -0.12 -4.83
N ARG A 89 -15.63 0.77 -3.89
CA ARG A 89 -14.92 0.86 -2.61
C ARG A 89 -15.06 -0.42 -1.80
N THR A 90 -16.27 -0.94 -1.65
CA THR A 90 -16.50 -2.19 -0.94
C THR A 90 -15.70 -3.33 -1.57
N THR A 91 -15.71 -3.41 -2.90
CA THR A 91 -14.96 -4.44 -3.64
C THR A 91 -13.45 -4.31 -3.43
N ALA A 92 -12.90 -3.09 -3.48
CA ALA A 92 -11.48 -2.86 -3.24
C ALA A 92 -11.08 -3.18 -1.79
N GLU A 93 -11.96 -2.92 -0.82
CA GLU A 93 -11.75 -3.27 0.59
C GLU A 93 -11.79 -4.79 0.81
N ASP A 94 -12.76 -5.49 0.22
CA ASP A 94 -12.88 -6.94 0.31
C ASP A 94 -11.68 -7.66 -0.32
N GLN A 95 -11.23 -7.18 -1.49
CA GLN A 95 -10.03 -7.69 -2.16
C GLN A 95 -8.79 -7.49 -1.30
N PHE A 96 -8.59 -6.29 -0.76
CA PHE A 96 -7.45 -5.99 0.08
C PHE A 96 -7.46 -6.81 1.38
N PHE A 97 -8.63 -6.98 2.00
CA PHE A 97 -8.80 -7.80 3.20
C PHE A 97 -8.46 -9.27 2.91
N THR A 98 -8.96 -9.80 1.81
CA THR A 98 -8.70 -11.19 1.38
C THR A 98 -7.21 -11.41 1.14
N GLN A 99 -6.56 -10.54 0.35
CA GLN A 99 -5.12 -10.61 0.09
C GLN A 99 -4.29 -10.51 1.38
N SER A 100 -4.70 -9.64 2.31
CA SER A 100 -4.03 -9.48 3.60
C SER A 100 -4.16 -10.74 4.47
N MET A 101 -5.33 -11.38 4.46
CA MET A 101 -5.57 -12.62 5.18
C MET A 101 -4.73 -13.76 4.62
N GLU A 102 -4.75 -13.96 3.29
CA GLU A 102 -3.94 -14.98 2.61
C GLU A 102 -2.44 -14.80 2.90
N PHE A 103 -1.96 -13.56 2.83
CA PHE A 103 -0.56 -13.24 3.15
C PHE A 103 -0.22 -13.55 4.61
N ASN A 104 -1.10 -13.20 5.56
CA ASN A 104 -0.89 -13.50 6.97
C ASN A 104 -0.88 -15.00 7.25
N ASP A 105 -1.76 -15.75 6.59
CA ASP A 105 -1.83 -17.22 6.71
C ASP A 105 -0.53 -17.87 6.19
N GLN A 106 -0.05 -17.44 5.01
CA GLN A 106 1.23 -17.90 4.46
C GLN A 106 2.41 -17.58 5.38
N LEU A 107 2.42 -16.38 5.98
CA LEU A 107 3.45 -15.98 6.93
C LEU A 107 3.44 -16.83 8.20
N ALA A 108 2.24 -17.15 8.71
CA ALA A 108 2.07 -18.01 9.87
C ALA A 108 2.55 -19.43 9.59
N GLU A 109 2.23 -19.98 8.41
CA GLU A 109 2.65 -21.32 7.99
C GLU A 109 4.18 -21.41 7.85
N LEU A 110 4.80 -20.41 7.21
CA LEU A 110 6.25 -20.34 7.09
C LEU A 110 6.95 -20.23 8.45
N THR A 111 6.39 -19.41 9.36
CA THR A 111 6.92 -19.26 10.72
C THR A 111 6.84 -20.58 11.50
N LEU A 112 5.73 -21.30 11.36
CA LEU A 112 5.55 -22.60 12.01
C LEU A 112 6.55 -23.64 11.46
N ALA A 113 6.73 -23.71 10.14
CA ALA A 113 7.70 -24.60 9.52
C ALA A 113 9.12 -24.33 10.03
N TYR A 114 9.53 -23.07 10.07
CA TYR A 114 10.84 -22.66 10.59
C TYR A 114 11.05 -23.06 12.06
N GLN A 115 10.04 -22.85 12.92
CA GLN A 115 10.10 -23.25 14.32
C GLN A 115 10.22 -24.77 14.49
N GLN A 116 9.50 -25.55 13.68
CA GLN A 116 9.59 -27.01 13.68
C GLN A 116 10.98 -27.50 13.26
N GLU A 117 11.56 -26.90 12.23
CA GLU A 117 12.91 -27.24 11.78
C GLU A 117 13.96 -26.96 12.86
N LEU A 118 13.94 -25.76 13.47
CA LEU A 118 14.86 -25.41 14.56
C LEU A 118 14.79 -26.42 15.72
N ARG A 119 13.58 -26.84 16.09
CA ARG A 119 13.35 -27.85 17.12
C ARG A 119 13.88 -29.23 16.73
N SER A 120 13.76 -29.61 15.46
CA SER A 120 14.32 -30.87 14.96
C SER A 120 15.85 -30.89 14.99
N ILE A 121 16.48 -29.73 14.72
CA ILE A 121 17.94 -29.58 14.76
C ILE A 121 18.45 -29.64 16.20
N SER A 122 17.79 -28.95 17.14
CA SER A 122 18.19 -28.96 18.55
C SER A 122 18.12 -30.37 19.14
N THR A 123 17.02 -31.09 18.91
CA THR A 123 16.84 -32.48 19.39
C THR A 123 17.85 -33.45 18.81
N ARG A 124 18.22 -33.31 17.52
CA ARG A 124 19.29 -34.12 16.90
C ARG A 124 20.65 -33.83 17.54
N LYS A 125 20.96 -32.56 17.85
CA LYS A 125 22.21 -32.17 18.53
C LYS A 125 22.29 -32.72 19.95
N GLU A 126 21.21 -32.61 20.73
CA GLU A 126 21.14 -33.16 22.09
C GLU A 126 21.40 -34.67 22.12
N ARG A 127 20.76 -35.43 21.21
CA ARG A 127 21.00 -36.88 21.08
C ARG A 127 22.44 -37.22 20.68
N GLY A 128 23.05 -36.42 19.81
CA GLY A 128 24.46 -36.60 19.42
C GLY A 128 25.44 -36.36 20.57
N ILE A 129 25.13 -35.44 21.48
CA ILE A 129 25.97 -35.14 22.65
C ILE A 129 25.81 -36.23 23.72
N SER A 130 24.58 -36.69 23.99
CA SER A 130 24.34 -37.76 24.97
C SER A 130 24.96 -39.11 24.59
N ASN A 131 25.13 -39.40 23.29
CA ASN A 131 25.77 -40.64 22.83
C ASN A 131 27.32 -40.56 22.81
N ALA A 132 27.90 -39.40 23.07
CA ALA A 132 29.35 -39.18 23.07
C ALA A 132 29.98 -39.11 24.47
N GLN A 133 29.17 -39.23 25.53
CA GLN A 133 29.61 -39.40 26.93
C GLN A 133 29.53 -40.88 27.33
#